data_AF-A0A919EED3-F1
#
_entry.id   AF-A0A919EED3-F1
#
_cell.length_a   1.000
_cell.length_b   1.000
_cell.length_c   1.000
_cell.angle_alpha   90.00
_cell.angle_beta   90.00
_cell.angle_gamma   90.00
#
_symmetry.space_group_name_H-M   'P 1'
#
loop_
_entity.id
_entity.type
_entity.pdbx_description
1 polymer ?
#
loop_
_entity_poly.entity_id
_entity_poly.type
_entity_poly.pdbx_seq_one_letter_code
_entity_poly.pdbx_strand_id
1 'polypeptide(L)'
;MALFRRRPSTVQLDPDHGDPAAAALRAATRAGDWRAMNHQLAAVPQGEYSDGLVIGAVMETNGVEQWIPQVVAAEPQSALAHLVSGARHIGWAWQARGGGYASDVSREQFQVFFERLRVAEDALYRTAELRPDWSAPWYLLQMSGRGLQVGQEIQRRRFEATVRRCPGHMGAHQQQLQQLCKKWGGSHQEAHAFARSAMLAAPLGSPFGKLVASAHIEEALSGEGRDLTAHLSRPEVLAQLHEAADRSFRHPHFAHHITPGGWIPVYNTFAMAFSLAGDVTAARHCFTALGDHATEWPWQYLNGGDPAKAFTTWRAKAGL
;
A
#
# COMPACT_ATOMS: atom_id res chain seq x y z
N MET A 1 42.34 -13.46 17.45
CA MET A 1 41.20 -13.55 16.51
C MET A 1 40.21 -12.45 16.83
N ALA A 2 40.26 -11.34 16.10
CA ALA A 2 39.33 -10.23 16.29
C ALA A 2 37.94 -10.67 15.81
N LEU A 3 37.01 -10.83 16.75
CA LEU A 3 35.59 -10.94 16.46
C LEU A 3 35.16 -9.65 15.78
N PHE A 4 34.98 -9.69 14.46
CA PHE A 4 34.28 -8.64 13.73
C PHE A 4 32.87 -8.55 14.31
N ARG A 5 32.67 -7.61 15.26
CA ARG A 5 31.34 -7.10 15.58
C ARG A 5 30.82 -6.50 14.27
N ARG A 6 29.96 -7.23 13.56
CA ARG A 6 29.07 -6.66 12.54
C ARG A 6 28.44 -5.44 13.22
N ARG A 7 28.68 -4.24 12.68
CA ARG A 7 27.86 -3.09 13.01
C ARG A 7 26.41 -3.54 12.82
N PRO A 8 25.49 -3.32 13.78
CA PRO A 8 24.08 -3.57 13.51
C PRO A 8 23.74 -2.80 12.25
N SER A 9 23.33 -3.51 11.19
CA SER A 9 22.75 -2.87 10.02
C SER A 9 21.56 -2.07 10.54
N THR A 10 21.61 -0.75 10.36
CA THR A 10 20.44 0.08 10.64
C THR A 10 19.41 -0.28 9.58
N VAL A 11 18.34 -0.97 9.98
CA VAL A 11 17.21 -1.27 9.10
C VAL A 11 16.74 0.05 8.49
N GLN A 12 16.82 0.14 7.16
CA GLN A 12 16.32 1.29 6.39
C GLN A 12 15.11 0.85 5.59
N LEU A 13 14.12 1.73 5.49
CA LEU A 13 12.99 1.49 4.60
C LEU A 13 13.46 1.65 3.15
N ASP A 14 13.30 0.60 2.37
CA ASP A 14 13.53 0.64 0.92
C ASP A 14 12.18 0.78 0.21
N PRO A 15 11.86 1.97 -0.34
CA PRO A 15 10.59 2.21 -1.01
C PRO A 15 10.48 1.47 -2.35
N ASP A 16 11.60 0.96 -2.89
CA ASP A 16 11.65 0.22 -4.14
C ASP A 16 11.71 -1.30 -3.90
N HIS A 17 11.82 -1.75 -2.63
CA HIS A 17 11.83 -3.17 -2.24
C HIS A 17 12.85 -4.02 -3.02
N GLY A 18 13.99 -3.41 -3.37
CA GLY A 18 15.05 -4.02 -4.17
C GLY A 18 14.75 -4.12 -5.68
N ASP A 19 13.67 -3.51 -6.19
CA ASP A 19 13.33 -3.50 -7.60
C ASP A 19 14.16 -2.46 -8.38
N PRO A 20 15.08 -2.89 -9.28
CA PRO A 20 15.89 -1.97 -10.06
C PRO A 20 15.07 -1.14 -11.05
N ALA A 21 13.92 -1.64 -11.54
CA ALA A 21 13.06 -0.87 -12.44
C ALA A 21 12.34 0.25 -11.68
N ALA A 22 11.88 -0.01 -10.45
CA ALA A 22 11.33 1.01 -9.58
C ALA A 22 12.36 2.10 -9.25
N ALA A 23 13.58 1.71 -8.89
CA ALA A 23 14.66 2.64 -8.60
C ALA A 23 15.04 3.50 -9.83
N ALA A 24 15.12 2.89 -11.01
CA ALA A 24 15.40 3.61 -12.27
C ALA A 24 14.29 4.59 -12.63
N LEU A 25 13.02 4.19 -12.47
CA LEU A 25 11.88 5.06 -12.73
C LEU A 25 11.83 6.23 -11.75
N ARG A 26 12.11 5.99 -10.46
CA ARG A 26 12.20 7.02 -9.43
C ARG A 26 13.33 8.01 -9.74
N ALA A 27 14.48 7.54 -10.21
CA ALA A 27 15.58 8.40 -10.62
C ALA A 27 15.19 9.30 -11.81
N ALA A 28 14.57 8.74 -12.86
CA ALA A 28 14.07 9.52 -14.00
C ALA A 28 13.01 10.55 -13.57
N THR A 29 12.12 10.16 -12.66
CA THR A 29 11.08 11.02 -12.10
C THR A 29 11.65 12.22 -11.35
N ARG A 30 12.68 11.99 -10.52
CA ARG A 30 13.40 13.08 -9.80
C ARG A 30 14.14 14.02 -10.76
N ALA A 31 14.65 13.48 -11.86
CA ALA A 31 15.34 14.27 -12.88
C ALA A 31 14.39 15.05 -13.80
N GLY A 32 13.07 14.79 -13.75
CA GLY A 32 12.11 15.35 -14.71
C GLY A 32 12.30 14.82 -16.14
N ASP A 33 12.94 13.66 -16.29
CA ASP A 33 13.20 13.05 -17.61
C ASP A 33 11.95 12.30 -18.10
N TRP A 34 10.99 13.07 -18.61
CA TRP A 34 9.73 12.54 -19.14
C TRP A 34 9.95 11.47 -20.22
N ARG A 35 10.96 11.65 -21.08
CA ARG A 35 11.25 10.69 -22.15
C ARG A 35 11.70 9.35 -21.59
N ALA A 36 12.59 9.35 -20.60
CA ALA A 36 13.03 8.12 -19.95
C ALA A 36 11.88 7.45 -19.17
N MET A 37 11.08 8.22 -18.43
CA MET A 37 9.91 7.68 -17.72
C MET A 37 8.91 7.02 -18.68
N ASN A 38 8.56 7.71 -19.76
CA ASN A 38 7.60 7.21 -20.75
C ASN A 38 8.12 5.92 -21.40
N HIS A 39 9.40 5.90 -21.81
CA HIS A 39 10.02 4.70 -22.37
C HIS A 39 9.99 3.51 -21.40
N GLN A 40 10.32 3.72 -20.12
CA GLN A 40 10.30 2.66 -19.11
C GLN A 40 8.88 2.13 -18.85
N LEU A 41 7.91 3.03 -18.65
CA LEU A 41 6.52 2.64 -18.39
C LEU A 41 5.83 2.00 -19.60
N ALA A 42 6.21 2.38 -20.83
CA ALA A 42 5.73 1.74 -22.05
C ALA A 42 6.29 0.31 -22.23
N ALA A 43 7.45 0.00 -21.65
CA ALA A 43 8.07 -1.32 -21.73
C ALA A 43 7.46 -2.34 -20.75
N VAL A 44 6.68 -1.88 -19.76
CA VAL A 44 6.04 -2.73 -18.76
C VAL A 44 4.59 -3.00 -19.17
N PRO A 45 4.14 -4.27 -19.20
CA PRO A 45 2.74 -4.59 -19.41
C PRO A 45 1.84 -3.91 -18.38
N GLN A 46 0.69 -3.43 -18.84
CA GLN A 46 -0.29 -2.78 -17.96
C GLN A 46 -0.86 -3.79 -16.96
N GLY A 47 -0.95 -3.39 -15.69
CA GLY A 47 -1.49 -4.19 -14.61
C GLY A 47 -0.91 -3.78 -13.26
N GLU A 48 -1.09 -4.63 -12.24
CA GLU A 48 -0.69 -4.30 -10.86
C GLU A 48 0.77 -3.85 -10.72
N TYR A 49 1.69 -4.49 -11.45
CA TYR A 49 3.11 -4.12 -11.37
C TYR A 49 3.39 -2.72 -11.92
N SER A 50 2.88 -2.38 -13.12
CA SER A 50 3.03 -1.02 -13.67
C SER A 50 2.35 0.03 -12.80
N ASP A 51 1.20 -0.32 -12.21
CA ASP A 51 0.45 0.57 -11.32
C ASP A 51 1.26 0.85 -10.04
N GLY A 52 1.90 -0.18 -9.48
CA GLY A 52 2.82 -0.09 -8.36
C GLY A 52 4.05 0.77 -8.66
N LEU A 53 4.65 0.62 -9.85
CA LEU A 53 5.77 1.45 -10.30
C LEU A 53 5.41 2.93 -10.36
N VAL A 54 4.24 3.27 -10.95
CA VAL A 54 3.76 4.64 -11.01
C VAL A 54 3.57 5.21 -9.60
N ILE A 55 2.92 4.47 -8.71
CA ILE A 55 2.72 4.93 -7.31
C ILE A 55 4.06 5.17 -6.63
N GLY A 56 4.93 4.14 -6.62
CA GLY A 56 6.20 4.20 -5.94
C GLY A 56 7.06 5.35 -6.44
N ALA A 57 7.23 5.48 -7.75
CA ALA A 57 8.14 6.44 -8.34
C ALA A 57 7.56 7.86 -8.47
N VAL A 58 6.24 8.02 -8.68
CA VAL A 58 5.63 9.32 -9.02
C VAL A 58 4.92 9.95 -7.84
N MET A 59 4.05 9.21 -7.15
CA MET A 59 3.23 9.78 -6.08
C MET A 59 4.09 10.37 -4.96
N GLU A 60 5.18 9.69 -4.63
CA GLU A 60 6.07 10.04 -3.53
C GLU A 60 7.24 10.96 -3.91
N THR A 61 7.37 11.35 -5.19
CA THR A 61 8.51 12.17 -5.64
C THR A 61 8.13 13.64 -5.74
N ASN A 62 8.72 14.47 -4.88
CA ASN A 62 8.57 15.93 -4.91
C ASN A 62 9.17 16.54 -6.18
N GLY A 63 8.60 17.66 -6.63
CA GLY A 63 9.04 18.38 -7.82
C GLY A 63 8.35 17.93 -9.11
N VAL A 64 7.69 16.77 -9.13
CA VAL A 64 6.92 16.33 -10.30
C VAL A 64 5.82 17.32 -10.65
N GLU A 65 5.17 17.91 -9.66
CA GLU A 65 4.15 18.95 -9.81
C GLU A 65 4.63 20.20 -10.56
N GLN A 66 5.94 20.41 -10.67
CA GLN A 66 6.53 21.59 -11.33
C GLN A 66 6.69 21.43 -12.84
N TRP A 67 6.83 20.18 -13.33
CA TRP A 67 7.10 19.87 -14.74
C TRP A 67 6.00 19.06 -15.42
N ILE A 68 5.20 18.28 -14.67
CA ILE A 68 4.12 17.47 -15.27
C ILE A 68 3.05 18.32 -15.98
N PRO A 69 2.67 19.54 -15.53
CA PRO A 69 1.68 20.34 -16.24
C PRO A 69 2.11 20.73 -17.66
N GLN A 70 3.40 21.02 -17.86
CA GLN A 70 3.97 21.37 -19.17
C GLN A 70 3.92 20.17 -20.12
N VAL A 71 4.20 18.96 -19.61
CA VAL A 71 4.06 17.72 -20.37
C VAL A 71 2.60 17.49 -20.76
N VAL A 72 1.65 17.64 -19.84
CA VAL A 72 0.21 17.49 -20.14
C VAL A 72 -0.25 18.51 -21.18
N ALA A 73 0.25 19.75 -21.12
CA ALA A 73 -0.06 20.79 -22.11
C ALA A 73 0.54 20.49 -23.49
N ALA A 74 1.76 19.94 -23.55
CA ALA A 74 2.42 19.57 -24.80
C ALA A 74 1.84 18.28 -25.42
N GLU A 75 1.39 17.34 -24.59
CA GLU A 75 0.87 16.02 -24.99
C GLU A 75 -0.54 15.76 -24.41
N PRO A 76 -1.57 16.53 -24.78
CA PRO A 76 -2.90 16.46 -24.14
C PRO A 76 -3.64 15.12 -24.33
N GLN A 77 -3.22 14.32 -25.32
CA GLN A 77 -3.77 12.98 -25.58
C GLN A 77 -2.94 11.85 -24.95
N SER A 78 -1.88 12.17 -24.20
CA SER A 78 -1.06 11.19 -23.50
C SER A 78 -1.75 10.74 -22.21
N ALA A 79 -2.39 9.56 -22.24
CA ALA A 79 -3.01 8.96 -21.06
C ALA A 79 -2.02 8.77 -19.91
N LEU A 80 -0.76 8.49 -20.24
CA LEU A 80 0.32 8.35 -19.27
C LEU A 80 0.66 9.68 -18.59
N ALA A 81 0.71 10.79 -19.34
CA ALA A 81 0.95 12.11 -18.75
C ALA A 81 -0.15 12.49 -17.75
N HIS A 82 -1.42 12.23 -18.10
CA HIS A 82 -2.55 12.40 -17.19
C HIS A 82 -2.47 11.47 -15.97
N LEU A 83 -2.06 10.22 -16.14
CA LEU A 83 -1.92 9.26 -15.05
C LEU A 83 -0.85 9.70 -14.05
N VAL A 84 0.31 10.14 -14.55
CA VAL A 84 1.42 10.67 -13.74
C VAL A 84 1.00 11.95 -13.03
N SER A 85 0.28 12.85 -13.71
CA SER A 85 -0.29 14.04 -13.09
C SER A 85 -1.24 13.68 -11.95
N GLY A 86 -2.18 12.77 -12.19
CA GLY A 86 -3.15 12.32 -11.18
C GLY A 86 -2.48 11.67 -9.97
N ALA A 87 -1.55 10.73 -10.21
CA ALA A 87 -0.76 10.08 -9.16
C ALA A 87 -0.01 11.10 -8.31
N ARG A 88 0.67 12.07 -8.95
CA ARG A 88 1.41 13.09 -8.21
C ARG A 88 0.50 13.98 -7.39
N HIS A 89 -0.63 14.43 -7.95
CA HIS A 89 -1.56 15.31 -7.23
C HIS A 89 -2.18 14.61 -6.01
N ILE A 90 -2.37 13.29 -6.04
CA ILE A 90 -2.75 12.51 -4.84
C ILE A 90 -1.67 12.64 -3.76
N GLY A 91 -0.42 12.29 -4.06
CA GLY A 91 0.68 12.37 -3.09
C GLY A 91 0.88 13.79 -2.57
N TRP A 92 0.84 14.78 -3.47
CA TRP A 92 0.97 16.19 -3.13
C TRP A 92 -0.18 16.72 -2.27
N ALA A 93 -1.39 16.18 -2.43
CA ALA A 93 -2.50 16.48 -1.54
C ALA A 93 -2.21 15.96 -0.13
N TRP A 94 -1.85 14.68 0.03
CA TRP A 94 -1.57 14.09 1.34
C TRP A 94 -0.42 14.78 2.06
N GLN A 95 0.59 15.25 1.33
CA GLN A 95 1.68 16.08 1.87
C GLN A 95 1.17 17.41 2.45
N ALA A 96 0.19 18.08 1.81
CA ALA A 96 -0.41 19.30 2.35
C ALA A 96 -1.25 19.05 3.60
N ARG A 97 -2.02 17.95 3.62
CA ARG A 97 -2.82 17.57 4.79
C ARG A 97 -1.95 17.20 5.99
N GLY A 98 -0.81 16.55 5.74
CA GLY A 98 0.03 15.95 6.76
C GLY A 98 -0.55 14.64 7.32
N GLY A 99 0.21 14.01 8.21
CA GLY A 99 -0.11 12.70 8.81
C GLY A 99 -0.93 12.76 10.11
N GLY A 100 -1.29 13.96 10.60
CA GLY A 100 -2.04 14.15 11.84
C GLY A 100 -3.49 13.66 11.78
N TYR A 101 -4.15 13.59 12.94
CA TYR A 101 -5.58 13.35 12.99
C TYR A 101 -6.34 14.51 12.35
N ALA A 102 -7.57 14.27 11.90
CA ALA A 102 -8.38 15.34 11.28
C ALA A 102 -8.58 16.55 12.20
N SER A 103 -8.56 16.36 13.52
CA SER A 103 -8.61 17.42 14.54
C SER A 103 -7.39 18.35 14.53
N ASP A 104 -6.26 17.87 13.98
CA ASP A 104 -4.95 18.53 14.06
C ASP A 104 -4.59 19.23 12.73
N VAL A 105 -5.47 19.16 11.73
CA VAL A 105 -5.26 19.71 10.38
C VAL A 105 -6.00 21.03 10.25
N SER A 106 -5.29 22.08 9.83
CA SER A 106 -5.86 23.42 9.65
C SER A 106 -6.86 23.47 8.49
N ARG A 107 -7.73 24.48 8.49
CA ARG A 107 -8.69 24.70 7.40
C ARG A 107 -7.99 24.94 6.06
N GLU A 108 -6.89 25.67 6.07
CA GLU A 108 -6.07 25.98 4.89
C GLU A 108 -5.42 24.71 4.34
N GLN A 109 -4.90 23.85 5.22
CA GLN A 109 -4.36 22.55 4.82
C GLN A 109 -5.42 21.66 4.17
N PHE A 110 -6.64 21.63 4.73
CA PHE A 110 -7.78 20.93 4.12
C PHE A 110 -8.18 21.51 2.77
N GLN A 111 -8.21 22.84 2.64
CA GLN A 111 -8.53 23.47 1.37
C GLN A 111 -7.54 23.04 0.27
N VAL A 112 -6.24 23.16 0.52
CA VAL A 112 -5.19 22.74 -0.42
C VAL A 112 -5.27 21.24 -0.72
N PHE A 113 -5.54 20.41 0.30
CA PHE A 113 -5.75 18.98 0.16
C PHE A 113 -6.87 18.67 -0.84
N PHE A 114 -8.06 19.27 -0.64
CA PHE A 114 -9.21 19.01 -1.52
C PHE A 114 -9.02 19.56 -2.92
N GLU A 115 -8.42 20.74 -3.07
CA GLU A 115 -8.10 21.33 -4.39
C GLU A 115 -7.20 20.39 -5.19
N ARG A 116 -6.11 19.89 -4.59
CA ARG A 116 -5.19 18.96 -5.26
C ARG A 116 -5.85 17.62 -5.58
N LEU A 117 -6.69 17.08 -4.70
CA LEU A 117 -7.42 15.84 -5.00
C LEU A 117 -8.41 16.00 -6.16
N ARG A 118 -9.05 17.16 -6.34
CA ARG A 118 -9.93 17.40 -7.50
C ARG A 118 -9.13 17.43 -8.80
N VAL A 119 -7.99 18.10 -8.81
CA VAL A 119 -7.07 18.08 -9.97
C VAL A 119 -6.62 16.64 -10.27
N ALA A 120 -6.38 15.83 -9.23
CA ALA A 120 -6.08 14.42 -9.41
C ALA A 120 -7.25 13.66 -10.07
N GLU A 121 -8.48 13.84 -9.60
CA GLU A 121 -9.65 13.16 -10.18
C GLU A 121 -9.85 13.53 -11.64
N ASP A 122 -9.74 14.81 -12.00
CA ASP A 122 -9.88 15.27 -13.40
C ASP A 122 -8.86 14.58 -14.31
N ALA A 123 -7.60 14.53 -13.90
CA ALA A 123 -6.54 13.86 -14.65
C ALA A 123 -6.78 12.34 -14.75
N LEU A 124 -7.21 11.69 -13.67
CA LEU A 124 -7.45 10.25 -13.65
C LEU A 124 -8.69 9.84 -14.46
N TYR A 125 -9.75 10.64 -14.44
CA TYR A 125 -10.89 10.44 -15.32
C TYR A 125 -10.48 10.63 -16.79
N ARG A 126 -9.65 11.63 -17.09
CA ARG A 126 -9.10 11.80 -18.44
C ARG A 126 -8.25 10.60 -18.88
N THR A 127 -7.44 10.03 -17.99
CA THR A 127 -6.73 8.77 -18.26
C THR A 127 -7.71 7.63 -18.53
N ALA A 128 -8.77 7.48 -17.75
CA ALA A 128 -9.77 6.43 -17.94
C ALA A 128 -10.56 6.57 -19.25
N GLU A 129 -10.81 7.80 -19.71
CA GLU A 129 -11.41 8.07 -21.03
C GLU A 129 -10.47 7.68 -22.18
N LEU A 130 -9.20 8.08 -22.09
CA LEU A 130 -8.20 7.80 -23.12
C LEU A 130 -7.82 6.32 -23.17
N ARG A 131 -7.79 5.66 -22.01
CA ARG A 131 -7.44 4.24 -21.85
C ARG A 131 -8.46 3.51 -20.97
N PRO A 132 -9.63 3.16 -21.53
CA PRO A 132 -10.66 2.43 -20.82
C PRO A 132 -10.24 1.03 -20.38
N ASP A 133 -9.13 0.49 -20.89
CA ASP A 133 -8.58 -0.81 -20.56
C ASP A 133 -7.67 -0.80 -19.31
N TRP A 134 -7.20 0.37 -18.87
CA TRP A 134 -6.22 0.49 -17.77
C TRP A 134 -6.85 0.37 -16.38
N SER A 135 -6.24 -0.44 -15.51
CA SER A 135 -6.60 -0.54 -14.09
C SER A 135 -6.17 0.70 -13.28
N ALA A 136 -5.02 1.26 -13.63
CA ALA A 136 -4.34 2.35 -12.93
C ALA A 136 -5.24 3.54 -12.54
N PRO A 137 -6.02 4.16 -13.46
CA PRO A 137 -6.83 5.32 -13.09
C PRO A 137 -7.89 4.97 -12.05
N TRP A 138 -8.54 3.81 -12.19
CA TRP A 138 -9.57 3.36 -11.24
C TRP A 138 -8.99 3.00 -9.88
N TYR A 139 -7.78 2.43 -9.86
CA TYR A 139 -7.05 2.15 -8.63
C TYR A 139 -6.67 3.43 -7.88
N LEU A 140 -6.09 4.41 -8.58
CA LEU A 140 -5.73 5.70 -7.99
C LEU A 140 -6.96 6.52 -7.55
N LEU A 141 -8.06 6.44 -8.30
CA LEU A 141 -9.35 7.04 -7.89
C LEU A 141 -9.87 6.46 -6.57
N GLN A 142 -9.52 5.23 -6.19
CA GLN A 142 -9.85 4.72 -4.85
C GLN A 142 -9.10 5.50 -3.75
N MET A 143 -7.87 5.95 -4.02
CA MET A 143 -7.08 6.70 -3.05
C MET A 143 -7.59 8.14 -2.91
N SER A 144 -7.83 8.83 -4.03
CA SER A 144 -8.42 10.18 -4.01
C SER A 144 -9.83 10.17 -3.42
N GLY A 145 -10.63 9.17 -3.77
CA GLY A 145 -12.02 9.01 -3.31
C GLY A 145 -12.14 8.88 -1.80
N ARG A 146 -11.21 8.16 -1.16
CA ARG A 146 -11.16 8.09 0.31
C ARG A 146 -10.85 9.44 0.93
N GLY A 147 -9.91 10.20 0.36
CA GLY A 147 -9.59 11.55 0.81
C GLY A 147 -10.74 12.54 0.63
N LEU A 148 -11.44 12.47 -0.50
CA LEU A 148 -12.61 13.28 -0.84
C LEU A 148 -13.90 12.83 -0.16
N GLN A 149 -13.89 11.66 0.50
CA GLN A 149 -15.04 11.06 1.18
C GLN A 149 -16.25 10.89 0.25
N VAL A 150 -16.02 10.37 -0.97
CA VAL A 150 -17.07 10.15 -1.99
C VAL A 150 -18.13 9.10 -1.61
N GLY A 151 -17.97 8.45 -0.45
CA GLY A 151 -18.90 7.45 0.09
C GLY A 151 -18.66 6.03 -0.42
N GLN A 152 -19.32 5.08 0.25
CA GLN A 152 -19.12 3.64 0.05
C GLN A 152 -19.47 3.18 -1.37
N GLU A 153 -20.57 3.67 -1.93
CA GLU A 153 -21.06 3.23 -3.24
C GLU A 153 -20.13 3.65 -4.38
N ILE A 154 -19.63 4.89 -4.38
CA ILE A 154 -18.69 5.35 -5.40
C ILE A 154 -17.37 4.57 -5.29
N GLN A 155 -16.89 4.32 -4.08
CA GLN A 155 -15.67 3.55 -3.86
C GLN A 155 -15.79 2.10 -4.31
N ARG A 156 -16.91 1.44 -3.99
CA ARG A 156 -17.21 0.09 -4.48
C ARG A 156 -17.17 0.03 -6.01
N ARG A 157 -17.76 1.01 -6.71
CA ARG A 157 -17.73 1.07 -8.18
C ARG A 157 -16.32 1.26 -8.74
N ARG A 158 -15.50 2.10 -8.08
CA ARG A 158 -14.09 2.31 -8.46
C ARG A 158 -13.27 1.03 -8.25
N PHE A 159 -13.48 0.33 -7.14
CA PHE A 159 -12.89 -0.99 -6.88
C PHE A 159 -13.30 -2.01 -7.94
N GLU A 160 -14.60 -2.15 -8.23
CA GLU A 160 -15.14 -3.04 -9.25
C GLU A 160 -14.57 -2.74 -10.64
N ALA A 161 -14.38 -1.46 -10.97
CA ALA A 161 -13.75 -1.05 -12.21
C ALA A 161 -12.28 -1.50 -12.30
N THR A 162 -11.53 -1.45 -11.20
CA THR A 162 -10.16 -1.98 -11.17
C THR A 162 -10.16 -3.50 -11.34
N VAL A 163 -10.94 -4.25 -10.57
CA VAL A 163 -10.90 -5.73 -10.60
C VAL A 163 -11.48 -6.33 -11.87
N ARG A 164 -12.39 -5.62 -12.58
CA ARG A 164 -12.80 -6.03 -13.95
C ARG A 164 -11.63 -6.05 -14.93
N ARG A 165 -10.60 -5.24 -14.71
CA ARG A 165 -9.43 -5.11 -15.59
C ARG A 165 -8.24 -5.93 -15.09
N CYS A 166 -8.07 -5.97 -13.77
CA CYS A 166 -7.03 -6.74 -13.11
C CYS A 166 -7.63 -7.44 -11.87
N PRO A 167 -8.22 -8.65 -12.02
CA PRO A 167 -8.91 -9.34 -10.93
C PRO A 167 -8.04 -9.61 -9.71
N GLY A 168 -6.75 -9.89 -9.93
CA GLY A 168 -5.79 -10.18 -8.88
C GLY A 168 -5.16 -8.96 -8.20
N HIS A 169 -5.59 -7.73 -8.53
CA HIS A 169 -4.90 -6.52 -8.07
C HIS A 169 -4.96 -6.36 -6.55
N MET A 170 -3.89 -6.72 -5.86
CA MET A 170 -3.77 -6.72 -4.40
C MET A 170 -3.88 -5.30 -3.83
N GLY A 171 -3.22 -4.31 -4.47
CA GLY A 171 -3.34 -2.89 -4.10
C GLY A 171 -4.79 -2.40 -4.03
N ALA A 172 -5.61 -2.70 -5.04
CA ALA A 172 -7.02 -2.33 -5.08
C ALA A 172 -7.85 -3.01 -3.98
N HIS A 173 -7.62 -4.30 -3.72
CA HIS A 173 -8.28 -5.00 -2.62
C HIS A 173 -7.92 -4.39 -1.26
N GLN A 174 -6.68 -3.95 -1.07
CA GLN A 174 -6.27 -3.28 0.16
C GLN A 174 -6.95 -1.91 0.32
N GLN A 175 -7.15 -1.16 -0.76
CA GLN A 175 -7.91 0.11 -0.72
C GLN A 175 -9.38 -0.12 -0.36
N GLN A 176 -10.01 -1.14 -0.95
CA GLN A 176 -11.39 -1.51 -0.63
C GLN A 176 -11.53 -1.98 0.83
N LEU A 177 -10.60 -2.79 1.33
CA LEU A 177 -10.58 -3.19 2.74
C LEU A 177 -10.50 -1.97 3.66
N GLN A 178 -9.63 -1.01 3.34
CA GLN A 178 -9.54 0.23 4.12
C GLN A 178 -10.85 1.02 4.09
N GLN A 179 -11.51 1.11 2.93
CA GLN A 179 -12.78 1.81 2.81
C GLN A 179 -13.89 1.18 3.66
N LEU A 180 -13.86 -0.14 3.86
CA LEU A 180 -14.81 -0.86 4.71
C LEU A 180 -14.50 -0.77 6.20
N CYS A 181 -13.35 -0.23 6.61
CA CYS A 181 -13.04 -0.04 8.02
C CYS A 181 -13.95 1.01 8.67
N LYS A 182 -14.25 0.84 9.96
CA LYS A 182 -15.15 1.71 10.75
C LYS A 182 -14.82 3.21 10.65
N LYS A 183 -13.53 3.55 10.63
CA LYS A 183 -13.03 4.93 10.49
C LYS A 183 -13.39 5.62 9.17
N TRP A 184 -13.85 4.86 8.17
CA TRP A 184 -14.28 5.34 6.85
C TRP A 184 -15.77 5.06 6.59
N GLY A 185 -16.56 4.82 7.64
CA GLY A 185 -18.01 4.63 7.57
C GLY A 185 -18.46 3.22 7.21
N GLY A 186 -17.58 2.22 7.27
CA GLY A 186 -17.95 0.80 7.21
C GLY A 186 -18.02 0.17 8.60
N SER A 187 -17.80 -1.14 8.69
CA SER A 187 -17.82 -1.91 9.93
C SER A 187 -16.76 -3.02 9.96
N HIS A 188 -16.37 -3.46 11.16
CA HIS A 188 -15.45 -4.61 11.29
C HIS A 188 -16.01 -5.87 10.63
N GLN A 189 -17.33 -6.10 10.77
CA GLN A 189 -18.01 -7.23 10.14
C GLN A 189 -17.86 -7.21 8.61
N GLU A 190 -18.10 -6.07 7.96
CA GLU A 190 -17.94 -5.94 6.51
C GLU A 190 -16.49 -6.08 6.07
N ALA A 191 -15.55 -5.48 6.80
CA ALA A 191 -14.11 -5.58 6.52
C ALA A 191 -13.61 -7.04 6.59
N HIS A 192 -13.99 -7.77 7.64
CA HIS A 192 -13.64 -9.20 7.80
C HIS A 192 -14.30 -10.08 6.75
N ALA A 193 -15.60 -9.86 6.48
CA ALA A 193 -16.32 -10.62 5.46
C ALA A 193 -15.68 -10.43 4.08
N PHE A 194 -15.31 -9.19 3.73
CA PHE A 194 -14.60 -8.88 2.49
C PHE A 194 -13.22 -9.54 2.44
N ALA A 195 -12.40 -9.37 3.48
CA ALA A 195 -11.06 -9.94 3.54
C ALA A 195 -11.07 -11.47 3.40
N ARG A 196 -11.97 -12.14 4.12
CA ARG A 196 -12.13 -13.60 4.05
C ARG A 196 -12.61 -14.03 2.67
N SER A 197 -13.61 -13.35 2.10
CA SER A 197 -14.15 -13.70 0.77
C SER A 197 -13.09 -13.55 -0.32
N ALA A 198 -12.32 -12.45 -0.29
CA ALA A 198 -11.25 -12.20 -1.25
C ALA A 198 -10.13 -13.25 -1.15
N MET A 199 -9.71 -13.63 0.07
CA MET A 199 -8.73 -14.70 0.29
C MET A 199 -9.23 -16.08 -0.18
N LEU A 200 -10.51 -16.39 0.02
CA LEU A 200 -11.08 -17.68 -0.40
C LEU A 200 -11.26 -17.76 -1.92
N ALA A 201 -11.56 -16.65 -2.58
CA ALA A 201 -11.68 -16.58 -4.03
C ALA A 201 -10.33 -16.60 -4.77
N ALA A 202 -9.26 -16.15 -4.13
CA ALA A 202 -7.93 -16.13 -4.72
C ALA A 202 -7.27 -17.53 -4.76
N PRO A 203 -6.39 -17.82 -5.73
CA PRO A 203 -5.61 -19.04 -5.75
C PRO A 203 -4.78 -19.24 -4.47
N LEU A 204 -4.55 -20.49 -4.09
CA LEU A 204 -3.63 -20.83 -3.00
C LEU A 204 -2.21 -20.36 -3.32
N GLY A 205 -1.51 -19.78 -2.33
CA GLY A 205 -0.22 -19.13 -2.51
C GLY A 205 -0.31 -17.69 -3.04
N SER A 206 -1.52 -17.13 -3.17
CA SER A 206 -1.68 -15.69 -3.45
C SER A 206 -1.38 -14.83 -2.22
N PRO A 207 -1.08 -13.53 -2.37
CA PRO A 207 -0.84 -12.63 -1.24
C PRO A 207 -2.12 -12.29 -0.46
N PHE A 208 -3.30 -12.77 -0.86
CA PHE A 208 -4.59 -12.30 -0.36
C PHE A 208 -4.88 -12.66 1.11
N GLY A 209 -4.16 -13.64 1.68
CA GLY A 209 -4.19 -13.88 3.13
C GLY A 209 -3.80 -12.64 3.95
N LYS A 210 -2.98 -11.75 3.36
CA LYS A 210 -2.64 -10.43 3.92
C LYS A 210 -3.87 -9.60 4.29
N LEU A 211 -4.97 -9.70 3.53
CA LEU A 211 -6.19 -8.93 3.80
C LEU A 211 -6.81 -9.32 5.15
N VAL A 212 -6.82 -10.60 5.49
CA VAL A 212 -7.34 -11.09 6.77
C VAL A 212 -6.52 -10.54 7.92
N ALA A 213 -5.18 -10.66 7.83
CA ALA A 213 -4.29 -10.08 8.83
C ALA A 213 -4.47 -8.56 8.97
N SER A 214 -4.63 -7.85 7.84
CA SER A 214 -4.88 -6.41 7.82
C SER A 214 -6.19 -6.03 8.51
N ALA A 215 -7.28 -6.79 8.28
CA ALA A 215 -8.58 -6.53 8.90
C ALA A 215 -8.51 -6.67 10.43
N HIS A 216 -7.81 -7.67 10.95
CA HIS A 216 -7.63 -7.83 12.40
C HIS A 216 -6.73 -6.75 13.00
N ILE A 217 -5.67 -6.32 12.30
CA ILE A 217 -4.84 -5.19 12.74
C ILE A 217 -5.70 -3.91 12.83
N GLU A 218 -6.52 -3.63 11.82
CA GLU A 218 -7.40 -2.46 11.80
C GLU A 218 -8.45 -2.48 12.91
N GLU A 219 -9.03 -3.65 13.21
CA GLU A 219 -9.95 -3.79 14.35
C GLU A 219 -9.23 -3.60 15.68
N ALA A 220 -8.04 -4.19 15.87
CA ALA A 220 -7.26 -4.00 17.08
C ALA A 220 -6.93 -2.51 17.32
N LEU A 221 -6.64 -1.76 16.26
CA LEU A 221 -6.38 -0.32 16.31
C LEU A 221 -7.61 0.53 16.65
N SER A 222 -8.81 -0.02 16.48
CA SER A 222 -10.07 0.67 16.79
C SER A 222 -10.53 0.49 18.25
N GLY A 223 -9.88 -0.41 19.00
CA GLY A 223 -10.26 -0.73 20.38
C GLY A 223 -10.01 0.42 21.36
N GLU A 224 -10.92 0.58 22.32
CA GLU A 224 -10.76 1.51 23.43
C GLU A 224 -9.60 1.05 24.34
N GLY A 225 -8.71 1.97 24.73
CA GLY A 225 -7.60 1.67 25.64
C GLY A 225 -6.26 1.27 25.01
N ARG A 226 -6.15 1.24 23.67
CA ARG A 226 -4.89 0.96 22.92
C ARG A 226 -4.22 -0.39 23.24
N ASP A 227 -4.90 -1.34 23.88
CA ASP A 227 -4.39 -2.71 23.95
C ASP A 227 -4.63 -3.42 22.61
N LEU A 228 -3.64 -3.30 21.73
CA LEU A 228 -3.67 -3.93 20.41
C LEU A 228 -3.59 -5.46 20.48
N THR A 229 -3.27 -6.03 21.64
CA THR A 229 -3.08 -7.48 21.83
C THR A 229 -4.36 -8.21 22.20
N ALA A 230 -5.31 -7.54 22.87
CA ALA A 230 -6.55 -8.15 23.37
C ALA A 230 -7.43 -8.77 22.27
N HIS A 231 -7.43 -8.18 21.07
CA HIS A 231 -8.16 -8.74 19.92
C HIS A 231 -7.39 -9.87 19.24
N LEU A 232 -6.13 -9.62 18.90
CA LEU A 232 -5.31 -10.52 18.09
C LEU A 232 -4.92 -11.82 18.83
N SER A 233 -4.88 -11.79 20.16
CA SER A 233 -4.58 -12.97 21.00
C SER A 233 -5.75 -13.93 21.18
N ARG A 234 -6.96 -13.58 20.71
CA ARG A 234 -8.12 -14.47 20.83
C ARG A 234 -7.91 -15.76 20.02
N PRO A 235 -8.25 -16.95 20.55
CA PRO A 235 -8.00 -18.21 19.86
C PRO A 235 -8.59 -18.29 18.45
N GLU A 236 -9.79 -17.76 18.25
CA GLU A 236 -10.45 -17.73 16.95
C GLU A 236 -9.78 -16.79 15.95
N VAL A 237 -9.20 -15.68 16.42
CA VAL A 237 -8.45 -14.74 15.57
C VAL A 237 -7.11 -15.35 15.20
N LEU A 238 -6.41 -15.95 16.16
CA LEU A 238 -5.15 -16.64 15.91
C LEU A 238 -5.32 -17.79 14.89
N ALA A 239 -6.40 -18.57 15.00
CA ALA A 239 -6.75 -19.60 14.02
C ALA A 239 -6.96 -19.02 12.61
N GLN A 240 -7.65 -17.87 12.48
CA GLN A 240 -7.84 -17.18 11.20
C GLN A 240 -6.53 -16.64 10.61
N LEU A 241 -5.62 -16.12 11.45
CA LEU A 241 -4.29 -15.68 11.02
C LEU A 241 -3.46 -16.85 10.48
N HIS A 242 -3.53 -18.02 11.12
CA HIS A 242 -2.85 -19.22 10.63
C HIS A 242 -3.46 -19.73 9.32
N GLU A 243 -4.79 -19.84 9.22
CA GLU A 243 -5.47 -20.20 7.96
C GLU A 243 -5.03 -19.26 6.82
N ALA A 244 -4.99 -17.95 7.09
CA ALA A 244 -4.59 -16.96 6.13
C ALA A 244 -3.12 -17.06 5.73
N ALA A 245 -2.22 -17.36 6.67
CA ALA A 245 -0.81 -17.60 6.40
C ALA A 245 -0.60 -18.88 5.56
N ASP A 246 -1.30 -19.96 5.89
CA ASP A 246 -1.21 -21.27 5.24
C ASP A 246 -1.75 -21.25 3.80
N ARG A 247 -2.79 -20.45 3.54
CA ARG A 247 -3.30 -20.20 2.18
C ARG A 247 -2.47 -19.20 1.38
N SER A 248 -1.57 -18.46 2.04
CA SER A 248 -0.76 -17.39 1.45
C SER A 248 0.73 -17.75 1.50
N PHE A 249 1.54 -17.02 2.27
CA PHE A 249 3.00 -17.10 2.21
C PHE A 249 3.61 -18.44 2.66
N ARG A 250 2.87 -19.28 3.38
CA ARG A 250 3.33 -20.63 3.76
C ARG A 250 2.94 -21.69 2.74
N HIS A 251 2.08 -21.35 1.78
CA HIS A 251 1.68 -22.29 0.74
C HIS A 251 2.87 -22.54 -0.22
N PRO A 252 3.11 -23.78 -0.69
CA PRO A 252 4.23 -24.09 -1.60
C PRO A 252 4.22 -23.31 -2.92
N HIS A 253 3.04 -22.84 -3.35
CA HIS A 253 2.90 -22.03 -4.57
C HIS A 253 3.08 -20.52 -4.34
N PHE A 254 3.45 -20.09 -3.13
CA PHE A 254 3.72 -18.67 -2.89
C PHE A 254 4.96 -18.22 -3.67
N ALA A 255 4.71 -17.51 -4.76
CA ALA A 255 5.75 -17.14 -5.70
C ALA A 255 6.35 -15.78 -5.34
N HIS A 256 7.53 -15.82 -4.70
CA HIS A 256 8.35 -14.63 -4.43
C HIS A 256 8.77 -13.83 -5.69
N HIS A 257 8.60 -14.41 -6.89
CA HIS A 257 9.08 -13.89 -8.16
C HIS A 257 8.00 -13.25 -9.05
N ILE A 258 6.70 -13.31 -8.71
CA ILE A 258 5.63 -12.73 -9.54
C ILE A 258 5.77 -11.20 -9.60
N THR A 259 6.18 -10.59 -8.50
CA THR A 259 6.46 -9.16 -8.43
C THR A 259 7.71 -8.98 -7.58
N PRO A 260 8.79 -8.37 -8.11
CA PRO A 260 9.97 -8.05 -7.31
C PRO A 260 9.58 -7.34 -6.02
N GLY A 261 10.01 -7.89 -4.88
CA GLY A 261 9.68 -7.34 -3.56
C GLY A 261 8.22 -7.50 -3.09
N GLY A 262 7.31 -8.05 -3.90
CA GLY A 262 5.88 -8.17 -3.57
C GLY A 262 5.57 -9.04 -2.35
N TRP A 263 6.50 -9.92 -1.96
CA TRP A 263 6.39 -10.72 -0.74
C TRP A 263 6.67 -9.90 0.53
N ILE A 264 7.48 -8.84 0.46
CA ILE A 264 7.94 -8.07 1.63
C ILE A 264 6.75 -7.47 2.40
N PRO A 265 5.77 -6.79 1.76
CA PRO A 265 4.60 -6.29 2.47
C PRO A 265 3.73 -7.39 3.10
N VAL A 266 3.64 -8.57 2.48
CA VAL A 266 2.88 -9.71 3.03
C VAL A 266 3.49 -10.15 4.34
N TYR A 267 4.79 -10.44 4.33
CA TYR A 267 5.51 -10.88 5.52
C TYR A 267 5.54 -9.81 6.62
N ASN A 268 5.70 -8.52 6.28
CA ASN A 268 5.63 -7.44 7.28
C ASN A 268 4.25 -7.37 7.96
N THR A 269 3.16 -7.64 7.22
CA THR A 269 1.80 -7.68 7.78
C THR A 269 1.64 -8.81 8.79
N PHE A 270 2.03 -10.02 8.39
CA PHE A 270 1.92 -11.19 9.26
C PHE A 270 2.89 -11.11 10.44
N ALA A 271 4.09 -10.56 10.26
CA ALA A 271 5.03 -10.32 11.35
C ALA A 271 4.41 -9.43 12.43
N MET A 272 3.75 -8.33 12.05
CA MET A 272 3.02 -7.49 13.00
C MET A 272 1.84 -8.24 13.63
N ALA A 273 0.99 -8.90 12.83
CA ALA A 273 -0.19 -9.59 13.34
C ALA A 273 0.17 -10.68 14.37
N PHE A 274 1.12 -11.57 14.06
CA PHE A 274 1.56 -12.62 14.99
C PHE A 274 2.27 -12.05 16.22
N SER A 275 3.03 -10.96 16.06
CA SER A 275 3.68 -10.28 17.20
C SER A 275 2.65 -9.73 18.19
N LEU A 276 1.60 -9.08 17.70
CA LEU A 276 0.51 -8.55 18.53
C LEU A 276 -0.39 -9.67 19.09
N ALA A 277 -0.53 -10.79 18.37
CA ALA A 277 -1.24 -11.98 18.85
C ALA A 277 -0.48 -12.76 19.94
N GLY A 278 0.81 -12.47 20.15
CA GLY A 278 1.67 -13.20 21.09
C GLY A 278 2.23 -14.52 20.55
N ASP A 279 2.02 -14.84 19.27
CA ASP A 279 2.63 -16.01 18.63
C ASP A 279 4.07 -15.68 18.17
N VAL A 280 4.98 -15.80 19.13
CA VAL A 280 6.41 -15.54 18.94
C VAL A 280 7.03 -16.45 17.87
N THR A 281 6.55 -17.70 17.75
CA THR A 281 7.11 -18.66 16.78
C THR A 281 6.75 -18.26 15.36
N ALA A 282 5.49 -17.94 15.09
CA ALA A 282 5.06 -17.48 13.78
C ALA A 282 5.64 -16.10 13.43
N ALA A 283 5.72 -15.19 14.41
CA ALA A 283 6.37 -13.89 14.22
C ALA A 283 7.85 -14.05 13.84
N ARG A 284 8.60 -14.90 14.57
CA ARG A 284 10.01 -15.20 14.28
C ARG A 284 10.19 -15.74 12.87
N HIS A 285 9.33 -16.67 12.43
CA HIS A 285 9.40 -17.17 11.06
C HIS A 285 9.28 -16.04 10.03
N CYS A 286 8.35 -15.10 10.23
CA CYS A 286 8.18 -13.97 9.34
C CYS A 286 9.43 -13.05 9.34
N PHE A 287 9.95 -12.70 10.52
CA PHE A 287 11.14 -11.86 10.64
C PHE A 287 12.42 -12.50 10.09
N THR A 288 12.59 -13.83 10.24
CA THR A 288 13.72 -14.54 9.63
C THR A 288 13.69 -14.42 8.12
N ALA A 289 12.51 -14.56 7.49
CA ALA A 289 12.37 -14.40 6.05
C ALA A 289 12.58 -12.95 5.59
N LEU A 290 12.13 -11.98 6.39
CA LEU A 290 12.30 -10.55 6.09
C LEU A 290 13.75 -10.08 6.21
N GLY A 291 14.53 -10.64 7.13
CA GLY A 291 15.85 -10.08 7.46
C GLY A 291 15.72 -8.60 7.83
N ASP A 292 16.33 -7.73 7.03
CA ASP A 292 16.33 -6.27 7.24
C ASP A 292 15.28 -5.54 6.35
N HIS A 293 14.41 -6.26 5.63
CA HIS A 293 13.39 -5.69 4.75
C HIS A 293 12.16 -5.21 5.53
N ALA A 294 12.27 -4.05 6.19
CA ALA A 294 11.13 -3.38 6.81
C ALA A 294 10.36 -2.51 5.81
N THR A 295 9.06 -2.34 6.08
CA THR A 295 8.17 -1.44 5.33
C THR A 295 7.61 -0.34 6.23
N GLU A 296 7.11 0.75 5.64
CA GLU A 296 6.42 1.78 6.41
C GLU A 296 5.12 1.23 7.01
N TRP A 297 4.22 0.72 6.17
CA TRP A 297 3.02 0.01 6.60
C TRP A 297 3.34 -1.49 6.80
N PRO A 298 2.90 -2.15 7.89
CA PRO A 298 1.98 -1.63 8.91
C PRO A 298 2.67 -0.95 10.11
N TRP A 299 4.00 -0.93 10.17
CA TRP A 299 4.79 -0.48 11.34
C TRP A 299 4.54 0.97 11.76
N GLN A 300 4.13 1.84 10.84
CA GLN A 300 3.67 3.20 11.12
C GLN A 300 2.54 3.25 12.17
N TYR A 301 1.72 2.20 12.31
CA TYR A 301 0.68 2.13 13.33
C TYR A 301 1.23 2.04 14.74
N LEU A 302 2.42 1.47 14.91
CA LEU A 302 3.08 1.35 16.21
C LEU A 302 4.06 2.50 16.46
N ASN A 303 4.65 3.04 15.40
CA ASN A 303 5.49 4.23 15.46
C ASN A 303 5.50 4.97 14.12
N GLY A 304 4.63 5.97 13.96
CA GLY A 304 4.53 6.75 12.73
C GLY A 304 5.76 7.61 12.43
N GLY A 305 6.55 7.98 13.44
CA GLY A 305 7.77 8.77 13.25
C GLY A 305 9.00 7.93 12.88
N ASP A 306 8.99 6.64 13.21
CA ASP A 306 10.08 5.72 12.90
C ASP A 306 9.56 4.25 12.82
N PRO A 307 8.95 3.89 11.67
CA PRO A 307 8.45 2.54 11.43
C PRO A 307 9.55 1.47 11.49
N ALA A 308 10.76 1.80 11.05
CA ALA A 308 11.91 0.88 11.08
C ALA A 308 12.31 0.52 12.52
N LYS A 309 12.22 1.46 13.47
CA LYS A 309 12.39 1.19 14.90
C LYS A 309 11.28 0.31 15.47
N ALA A 310 10.04 0.50 15.04
CA ALA A 310 8.96 -0.41 15.43
C ALA A 310 9.22 -1.85 14.96
N PHE A 311 9.56 -2.02 13.67
CA PHE A 311 9.97 -3.31 13.11
C PHE A 311 11.11 -3.95 13.93
N THR A 312 12.19 -3.21 14.15
CA THR A 312 13.38 -3.71 14.85
C THR A 312 13.07 -4.10 16.29
N THR A 313 12.22 -3.33 16.98
CA THR A 313 11.79 -3.63 18.36
C THR A 313 11.02 -4.95 18.43
N TRP A 314 10.09 -5.18 17.52
CA TRP A 314 9.29 -6.41 17.50
C TRP A 314 10.09 -7.61 17.00
N ARG A 315 11.02 -7.42 16.06
CA ARG A 315 12.00 -8.43 15.66
C ARG A 315 12.84 -8.91 16.84
N ALA A 316 13.35 -7.98 17.66
CA ALA A 316 14.09 -8.29 18.88
C ALA A 316 13.24 -9.07 19.90
N LYS A 317 11.96 -8.70 20.08
CA LYS A 317 11.01 -9.46 20.93
C LYS A 317 10.76 -10.87 20.41
N ALA A 318 10.85 -11.08 19.09
CA ALA A 318 10.79 -12.41 18.49
C ALA A 318 12.10 -13.20 18.65
N GLY A 319 13.17 -12.61 19.18
CA GLY A 319 14.46 -13.25 19.45
C GLY A 319 15.45 -13.22 18.28
N LEU A 320 15.39 -12.20 17.43
CA LEU A 320 16.30 -11.96 16.30
C LEU A 320 16.97 -10.59 16.36
#